data_AF-A0A553JT93-F1
#
_entry.id   AF-A0A553JT93-F1
#
_cell.length_a   1.000
_cell.length_b   1.000
_cell.length_c   1.000
_cell.angle_alpha   90.00
_cell.angle_beta   90.00
_cell.angle_gamma   90.00
#
_symmetry.space_group_name_H-M   'P 1'
#
loop_
_entity.id
_entity.type
_entity.pdbx_description
1 polymer ?
#
loop_
_entity_poly.entity_id
_entity_poly.type
_entity_poly.pdbx_seq_one_letter_code
_entity_poly.pdbx_strand_id
1 'polypeptide(L)'
;MDEQESTLIFPLPIHTSDGGKRYFTIPDSEKNPNLLLFAQFIHTVKCCDWLNLILREFAPHLSDFDFEELPVEEVIESLSGIDDILLKIEKLSKSVLEQTLSFAEKLPIVKEEENIEVIKKFASANSLHEAFEGHEGLDLVTNMFAALESKQADILQASLACHMAGLTKPAQTLLEEFVSNEFLHGNELYHWLTLDLASGVSKKYSARKAAKSGNDSKHRINRQVRAKAVKLYLDGTFHNPRHATKKLLPKVAEISAKLGSSLEWENNGFERLYGWLRASNKPKKV
;
A
#
# COMPACT_ATOMS: atom_id res chain seq x y z
N MET A 1 4.91 40.97 -25.41
CA MET A 1 5.40 39.58 -25.33
C MET A 1 4.69 39.03 -24.13
N ASP A 2 3.67 38.21 -24.36
CA ASP A 2 2.83 37.69 -23.29
C ASP A 2 3.62 36.68 -22.47
N GLU A 3 3.91 37.03 -21.22
CA GLU A 3 4.42 36.12 -20.20
C GLU A 3 3.35 35.07 -19.91
N GLN A 4 3.57 33.85 -20.41
CA GLN A 4 2.75 32.71 -20.04
C GLN A 4 3.09 32.32 -18.60
N GLU A 5 2.28 32.78 -17.65
CA GLU A 5 2.25 32.25 -16.29
C GLU A 5 2.01 30.72 -16.36
N SER A 6 3.06 29.94 -16.12
CA SER A 6 2.98 28.48 -16.11
C SER A 6 2.24 28.02 -14.87
N THR A 7 0.96 27.65 -15.01
CA THR A 7 0.18 27.05 -13.93
C THR A 7 0.70 25.63 -13.66
N LEU A 8 1.51 25.45 -12.61
CA LEU A 8 1.94 24.13 -12.15
C LEU A 8 0.92 23.57 -11.15
N ILE A 9 0.41 22.38 -11.45
CA ILE A 9 -0.55 21.66 -10.61
C ILE A 9 0.22 20.88 -9.54
N PHE A 10 -0.08 21.17 -8.27
CA PHE A 10 0.48 20.45 -7.14
C PHE A 10 0.04 18.98 -7.17
N PRO A 11 0.96 18.00 -7.07
CA PRO A 11 0.63 16.57 -7.27
C PRO A 11 -0.16 15.95 -6.11
N LEU A 12 -0.24 16.62 -4.96
CA LEU A 12 -1.01 16.17 -3.80
C LEU A 12 -2.15 17.15 -3.52
N PRO A 13 -3.40 16.67 -3.33
CA PRO A 13 -4.47 17.54 -2.88
C PRO A 13 -4.15 18.03 -1.47
N ILE A 14 -3.73 19.29 -1.36
CA ILE A 14 -3.67 19.99 -0.08
C ILE A 14 -5.12 20.14 0.37
N HIS A 15 -5.56 19.29 1.30
CA HIS A 15 -6.84 19.45 1.96
C HIS A 15 -6.73 20.64 2.91
N THR A 16 -7.08 21.82 2.42
CA THR A 16 -7.61 22.87 3.29
C THR A 16 -9.05 22.51 3.63
N SER A 17 -9.47 22.74 4.87
CA SER A 17 -10.82 22.54 5.44
C SER A 17 -11.98 23.11 4.60
N ASP A 18 -11.68 23.90 3.57
CA ASP A 18 -12.64 24.73 2.85
C ASP A 18 -13.05 24.15 1.48
N GLY A 19 -12.56 22.95 1.10
CA GLY A 19 -12.97 22.25 -0.13
C GLY A 19 -12.63 22.95 -1.47
N GLY A 20 -11.95 24.09 -1.44
CA GLY A 20 -11.57 24.86 -2.62
C GLY A 20 -10.21 24.48 -3.17
N LYS A 21 -10.12 24.19 -4.48
CA LYS A 21 -8.84 24.16 -5.21
C LYS A 21 -8.28 25.59 -5.30
N ARG A 22 -7.40 25.99 -4.39
CA ARG A 22 -6.65 27.25 -4.53
C ARG A 22 -5.44 26.99 -5.41
N TYR A 23 -5.48 27.50 -6.64
CA TYR A 23 -4.33 27.58 -7.53
C TYR A 23 -3.50 28.78 -7.08
N PHE A 24 -2.23 28.56 -6.77
CA PHE A 24 -1.30 29.63 -6.43
C PHE A 24 -0.43 29.96 -7.64
N THR A 25 -0.40 31.22 -8.03
CA THR A 25 0.57 31.75 -8.97
C THR A 25 1.93 31.80 -8.29
N ILE A 26 2.94 31.17 -8.90
CA ILE A 26 4.32 31.20 -8.44
C ILE A 26 4.88 32.59 -8.82
N PRO A 27 5.36 33.40 -7.86
CA PRO A 27 6.01 34.68 -8.19
C PRO A 27 7.27 34.44 -9.03
N ASP A 28 7.54 35.34 -9.95
CA ASP A 28 8.67 35.26 -10.86
C ASP A 28 10.02 35.18 -10.12
N SER A 29 10.90 34.30 -10.61
CA SER A 29 11.94 33.59 -9.84
C SER A 29 13.31 34.29 -9.73
N GLU A 30 13.37 35.62 -9.86
CA GLU A 30 14.67 36.32 -9.85
C GLU A 30 15.31 36.46 -8.46
N LYS A 31 14.58 36.19 -7.37
CA LYS A 31 15.08 36.26 -5.99
C LYS A 31 15.27 34.86 -5.39
N ASN A 32 16.48 34.56 -4.95
CA ASN A 32 16.80 33.34 -4.21
C ASN A 32 16.68 33.61 -2.69
N PRO A 33 16.05 32.74 -1.88
CA PRO A 33 15.31 31.50 -2.17
C PRO A 33 13.79 31.70 -2.31
N ASN A 34 13.14 30.79 -3.03
CA ASN A 34 11.68 30.73 -3.09
C ASN A 34 11.12 30.09 -1.81
N LEU A 35 11.22 30.82 -0.70
CA LEU A 35 10.81 30.35 0.63
C LEU A 35 9.35 29.90 0.65
N LEU A 36 8.48 30.50 -0.17
CA LEU A 36 7.09 30.08 -0.28
C LEU A 36 6.95 28.66 -0.81
N LEU A 37 7.67 28.30 -1.88
CA LEU A 37 7.70 26.93 -2.41
C LEU A 37 8.30 25.96 -1.39
N PHE A 38 9.32 26.40 -0.64
CA PHE A 38 9.92 25.59 0.40
C PHE A 38 8.94 25.28 1.55
N ALA A 39 8.21 26.30 2.00
CA ALA A 39 7.15 26.14 2.97
C ALA A 39 6.07 25.17 2.48
N GLN A 40 5.63 25.32 1.23
CA GLN A 40 4.64 24.41 0.65
C GLN A 40 5.15 22.97 0.57
N PHE A 41 6.42 22.77 0.24
CA PHE A 41 7.05 21.46 0.25
C PHE A 41 7.04 20.85 1.65
N ILE A 42 7.56 21.57 2.66
CA ILE A 42 7.57 21.10 4.05
C ILE A 42 6.15 20.78 4.54
N HIS A 43 5.19 21.68 4.29
CA HIS A 43 3.80 21.49 4.68
C HIS A 43 3.20 20.25 4.00
N THR A 44 3.46 20.04 2.71
CA THR A 44 2.95 18.87 1.98
C THR A 44 3.49 17.58 2.56
N VAL A 45 4.78 17.55 2.85
CA VAL A 45 5.46 16.39 3.43
C VAL A 45 4.94 16.10 4.85
N LYS A 46 4.81 17.13 5.71
CA LYS A 46 4.35 17.02 7.11
C LYS A 46 2.86 16.69 7.24
N CYS A 47 2.03 17.33 6.43
CA CYS A 47 0.57 17.29 6.56
C CYS A 47 -0.06 16.32 5.55
N CYS A 48 0.71 15.40 4.97
CA CYS A 48 0.17 14.40 4.07
C CYS A 48 -0.83 13.49 4.81
N ASP A 49 -2.08 13.56 4.42
CA ASP A 49 -3.16 12.74 4.93
C ASP A 49 -3.15 11.35 4.26
N TRP A 50 -2.30 10.46 4.80
CA TRP A 50 -2.15 9.09 4.31
C TRP A 50 -3.44 8.30 4.37
N LEU A 51 -4.26 8.50 5.40
CA LEU A 51 -5.49 7.74 5.55
C LEU A 51 -6.44 8.10 4.41
N ASN A 52 -6.62 9.38 4.09
CA ASN A 52 -7.43 9.78 2.93
C ASN A 52 -6.90 9.21 1.61
N LEU A 53 -5.58 9.27 1.39
CA LEU A 53 -4.95 8.74 0.18
C LEU A 53 -5.20 7.23 0.04
N ILE A 54 -5.01 6.47 1.11
CA ILE A 54 -5.25 5.03 1.15
C ILE A 54 -6.74 4.72 0.92
N LEU A 55 -7.63 5.46 1.59
CA LEU A 55 -9.08 5.26 1.45
C LEU A 55 -9.55 5.62 0.05
N ARG A 56 -9.14 6.74 -0.54
CA ARG A 56 -9.51 7.10 -1.92
C ARG A 56 -9.11 6.04 -2.94
N GLU A 57 -7.92 5.49 -2.80
CA GLU A 57 -7.40 4.52 -3.76
C GLU A 57 -8.01 3.13 -3.56
N PHE A 58 -8.19 2.69 -2.31
CA PHE A 58 -8.51 1.29 -2.02
C PHE A 58 -9.89 1.07 -1.40
N ALA A 59 -10.50 2.08 -0.80
CA ALA A 59 -11.82 2.03 -0.18
C ALA A 59 -12.59 3.37 -0.35
N PRO A 60 -12.86 3.81 -1.60
CA PRO A 60 -13.38 5.17 -1.86
C PRO A 60 -14.75 5.43 -1.24
N HIS A 61 -15.53 4.39 -0.95
CA HIS A 61 -16.78 4.50 -0.22
C HIS A 61 -16.61 4.97 1.23
N LEU A 62 -15.39 4.92 1.77
CA LEU A 62 -15.03 5.40 3.10
C LEU A 62 -14.30 6.76 3.08
N SER A 63 -13.96 7.31 1.90
CA SER A 63 -13.17 8.55 1.82
C SER A 63 -13.99 9.84 2.01
N ASP A 64 -15.32 9.73 2.06
CA ASP A 64 -16.23 10.88 2.17
C ASP A 64 -16.68 11.17 3.61
N PHE A 65 -16.24 10.37 4.59
CA PHE A 65 -16.58 10.57 6.00
C PHE A 65 -15.58 11.52 6.67
N ASP A 66 -16.07 12.29 7.64
CA ASP A 66 -15.20 13.02 8.56
C ASP A 66 -14.41 12.04 9.43
N PHE A 67 -13.10 12.30 9.57
CA PHE A 67 -12.17 11.42 10.28
C PHE A 67 -12.56 11.12 11.72
N GLU A 68 -13.22 12.08 12.39
CA GLU A 68 -13.67 11.92 13.77
C GLU A 68 -14.84 10.94 13.90
N GLU A 69 -15.54 10.65 12.80
CA GLU A 69 -16.72 9.77 12.77
C GLU A 69 -16.43 8.41 12.15
N LEU A 70 -15.27 8.23 11.49
CA LEU A 70 -14.94 7.00 10.78
C LEU A 70 -14.47 5.90 11.76
N PRO A 71 -15.24 4.80 11.95
CA PRO A 71 -14.84 3.74 12.86
C PRO A 71 -13.67 2.96 12.27
N VAL A 72 -12.58 2.90 13.03
CA VAL A 72 -11.32 2.25 12.64
C VAL A 72 -11.55 0.80 12.23
N GLU A 73 -12.41 0.08 12.94
CA GLU A 73 -12.70 -1.32 12.67
C GLU A 73 -13.25 -1.52 11.25
N GLU A 74 -14.08 -0.61 10.76
CA GLU A 74 -14.67 -0.67 9.42
C GLU A 74 -13.63 -0.41 8.32
N VAL A 75 -12.70 0.51 8.58
CA VAL A 75 -11.53 0.76 7.71
C VAL A 75 -10.67 -0.49 7.60
N ILE A 76 -10.29 -1.06 8.76
CA ILE A 76 -9.45 -2.26 8.80
C ILE A 76 -10.16 -3.44 8.15
N GLU A 77 -11.47 -3.62 8.39
CA GLU A 77 -12.24 -4.68 7.75
C GLU A 77 -12.28 -4.52 6.24
N SER A 78 -12.54 -3.31 5.74
CA SER A 78 -12.60 -3.04 4.31
C SER A 78 -11.24 -3.25 3.63
N LEU A 79 -10.19 -2.62 4.14
CA LEU A 79 -8.84 -2.70 3.57
C LEU A 79 -8.25 -4.10 3.66
N SER A 80 -8.41 -4.80 4.78
CA SER A 80 -7.88 -6.17 4.94
C SER A 80 -8.54 -7.21 4.03
N GLY A 81 -9.69 -6.88 3.42
CA GLY A 81 -10.36 -7.71 2.42
C GLY A 81 -9.65 -7.72 1.06
N ILE A 82 -8.80 -6.73 0.80
CA ILE A 82 -8.14 -6.51 -0.48
C ILE A 82 -6.87 -7.36 -0.55
N ASP A 83 -6.74 -8.15 -1.62
CA ASP A 83 -5.55 -8.96 -1.84
C ASP A 83 -4.31 -8.08 -2.03
N ASP A 84 -3.23 -8.46 -1.35
CA ASP A 84 -1.93 -7.78 -1.32
C ASP A 84 -1.98 -6.28 -0.92
N ILE A 85 -2.93 -5.89 -0.07
CA ILE A 85 -3.14 -4.50 0.33
C ILE A 85 -1.89 -3.81 0.89
N LEU A 86 -1.10 -4.49 1.73
CA LEU A 86 0.12 -3.92 2.29
C LEU A 86 1.15 -3.57 1.21
N LEU A 87 1.32 -4.45 0.21
CA LEU A 87 2.21 -4.20 -0.93
C LEU A 87 1.69 -3.06 -1.82
N LYS A 88 0.36 -2.94 -1.95
CA LYS A 88 -0.25 -1.84 -2.71
C LYS A 88 -0.06 -0.49 -2.01
N ILE A 89 -0.20 -0.45 -0.69
CA ILE A 89 0.07 0.75 0.12
C ILE A 89 1.56 1.15 0.00
N GLU A 90 2.48 0.19 0.06
CA GLU A 90 3.92 0.45 -0.14
C GLU A 90 4.23 1.02 -1.53
N LYS A 91 3.57 0.50 -2.58
CA LYS A 91 3.72 1.05 -3.94
C LYS A 91 3.15 2.46 -4.06
N LEU A 92 1.97 2.70 -3.46
CA LEU A 92 1.37 4.03 -3.41
C LEU A 92 2.32 5.00 -2.70
N SER A 93 2.88 4.59 -1.56
CA SER A 93 3.76 5.47 -0.79
C SER A 93 5.03 5.82 -1.55
N LYS A 94 5.63 4.84 -2.23
CA LYS A 94 6.77 5.08 -3.12
C LYS A 94 6.42 6.02 -4.29
N SER A 95 5.25 5.86 -4.90
CA SER A 95 4.81 6.74 -5.98
C SER A 95 4.63 8.19 -5.51
N VAL A 96 4.06 8.40 -4.31
CA VAL A 96 3.89 9.73 -3.71
C VAL A 96 5.24 10.35 -3.38
N LEU A 97 6.18 9.56 -2.86
CA LEU A 97 7.55 9.96 -2.61
C LEU A 97 8.24 10.46 -3.88
N GLU A 98 8.21 9.64 -4.94
CA GLU A 98 8.82 9.95 -6.24
C GLU A 98 8.22 11.23 -6.86
N GLN A 99 6.90 11.43 -6.76
CA GLN A 99 6.25 12.65 -7.23
C GLN A 99 6.68 13.90 -6.44
N THR A 100 6.80 13.76 -5.12
CA THR A 100 7.22 14.87 -4.24
C THR A 100 8.66 15.28 -4.50
N LEU A 101 9.56 14.32 -4.73
CA LEU A 101 10.95 14.58 -5.09
C LEU A 101 11.10 15.19 -6.47
N SER A 102 10.37 14.68 -7.47
CA SER A 102 10.38 15.26 -8.82
C SER A 102 9.91 16.72 -8.85
N PHE A 103 9.02 17.11 -7.93
CA PHE A 103 8.62 18.50 -7.78
C PHE A 103 9.77 19.38 -7.28
N ALA A 104 10.50 18.92 -6.25
CA ALA A 104 11.65 19.64 -5.71
C ALA A 104 12.80 19.80 -6.73
N GLU A 105 12.99 18.83 -7.64
CA GLU A 105 13.96 18.93 -8.73
C GLU A 105 13.60 20.00 -9.77
N LYS A 106 12.32 20.13 -10.11
CA LYS A 106 11.84 21.10 -11.12
C LYS A 106 11.80 22.52 -10.60
N LEU A 107 11.70 22.70 -9.30
CA LEU A 107 11.60 23.98 -8.63
C LEU A 107 12.65 24.03 -7.50
N PRO A 108 13.91 24.38 -7.82
CA PRO A 108 14.99 24.35 -6.85
C PRO A 108 14.70 25.29 -5.69
N ILE A 109 14.65 24.73 -4.49
CA ILE A 109 14.37 25.43 -3.23
C ILE A 109 15.44 26.51 -2.94
N VAL A 110 16.68 26.20 -3.30
CA VAL A 110 17.84 27.09 -3.22
C VAL A 110 18.55 27.05 -4.57
N LYS A 111 18.99 28.22 -5.05
CA LYS A 111 19.87 28.29 -6.24
C LYS A 111 21.33 28.01 -5.86
N GLU A 112 22.06 27.47 -6.83
CA GLU A 112 23.51 27.26 -6.75
C GLU A 112 24.26 28.56 -6.44
N GLU A 113 25.28 28.45 -5.59
CA GLU A 113 26.09 29.55 -5.08
C GLU A 113 27.57 29.26 -5.37
N GLU A 114 28.29 30.24 -5.91
CA GLU A 114 29.71 30.08 -6.22
C GLU A 114 30.59 30.43 -5.01
N ASN A 115 30.08 31.26 -4.10
CA ASN A 115 30.81 31.68 -2.91
C ASN A 115 30.77 30.62 -1.80
N ILE A 116 31.90 29.94 -1.63
CA ILE A 116 32.06 28.89 -0.60
C ILE A 116 31.80 29.37 0.83
N GLU A 117 32.08 30.64 1.15
CA GLU A 117 31.85 31.16 2.50
C GLU A 117 30.36 31.36 2.79
N VAL A 118 29.55 31.65 1.77
CA VAL A 118 28.08 31.68 1.89
C VAL A 118 27.55 30.27 2.16
N ILE A 119 28.02 29.28 1.40
CA ILE A 119 27.64 27.87 1.58
C ILE A 119 28.03 27.39 2.99
N LYS A 120 29.25 27.67 3.44
CA LYS A 120 29.71 27.28 4.78
C LYS A 120 28.88 27.94 5.88
N LYS A 121 28.56 29.24 5.74
CA LYS A 121 27.72 29.95 6.69
C LYS A 121 26.33 29.30 6.79
N PHE A 122 25.71 29.01 5.64
CA PHE A 122 24.43 28.32 5.58
C PHE A 122 24.50 26.92 6.20
N ALA A 123 25.49 26.13 5.82
CA ALA A 123 25.66 24.75 6.29
C ALA A 123 25.93 24.67 7.80
N SER A 124 26.61 25.68 8.37
CA SER A 124 27.04 25.72 9.77
C SER A 124 26.04 26.43 10.70
N ALA A 125 24.91 26.93 10.18
CA ALA A 125 23.86 27.53 10.99
C ALA A 125 23.28 26.51 11.98
N ASN A 126 22.89 26.94 13.17
CA ASN A 126 22.34 26.04 14.20
C ASN A 126 20.87 25.66 13.96
N SER A 127 20.23 26.29 12.97
CA SER A 127 18.85 26.01 12.59
C SER A 127 18.57 26.50 11.17
N LEU A 128 17.51 25.99 10.54
CA LEU A 128 17.01 26.51 9.27
C LEU A 128 16.59 27.99 9.37
N HIS A 129 16.08 28.44 10.52
CA HIS A 129 15.74 29.85 10.71
C HIS A 129 16.99 30.75 10.63
N GLU A 130 18.08 30.35 11.29
CA GLU A 130 19.37 31.04 11.22
C GLU A 130 19.98 30.92 9.81
N ALA A 131 19.87 29.76 9.17
CA ALA A 131 20.39 29.52 7.82
C ALA A 131 19.75 30.45 6.78
N PHE A 132 18.46 30.76 6.96
CA PHE A 132 17.69 31.66 6.10
C PHE A 132 17.57 33.10 6.65
N GLU A 133 18.38 33.49 7.65
CA GLU A 133 18.33 34.83 8.23
C GLU A 133 18.54 35.93 7.15
N GLY A 134 17.65 36.91 7.12
CA GLY A 134 17.72 38.05 6.20
C GLY A 134 17.09 37.81 4.82
N HIS A 135 16.51 36.64 4.57
CA HIS A 135 15.74 36.39 3.35
C HIS A 135 14.30 36.92 3.43
N GLU A 136 13.85 37.54 2.33
CA GLU A 136 12.49 38.06 2.19
C GLU A 136 11.47 36.91 2.27
N GLY A 137 10.49 37.02 3.18
CA GLY A 137 9.47 35.99 3.39
C GLY A 137 9.79 34.94 4.45
N LEU A 138 10.90 35.07 5.19
CA LEU A 138 11.26 34.18 6.30
C LEU A 138 10.15 34.06 7.37
N ASP A 139 9.46 35.17 7.67
CA ASP A 139 8.38 35.20 8.65
C ASP A 139 7.22 34.25 8.30
N LEU A 140 6.98 34.02 7.00
CA LEU A 140 5.92 33.13 6.52
C LEU A 140 6.24 31.65 6.73
N VAL A 141 7.52 31.30 6.86
CA VAL A 141 8.00 29.91 6.89
C VAL A 141 8.61 29.51 8.23
N THR A 142 8.88 30.48 9.11
CA THR A 142 9.50 30.25 10.42
C THR A 142 8.72 29.27 11.28
N ASN A 143 7.38 29.34 11.28
CA ASN A 143 6.54 28.39 12.01
C ASN A 143 6.69 26.94 11.51
N MET A 144 7.00 26.76 10.21
CA MET A 144 7.20 25.43 9.63
C MET A 144 8.56 24.85 10.02
N PHE A 145 9.60 25.70 10.10
CA PHE A 145 10.91 25.26 10.58
C PHE A 145 10.85 24.82 12.03
N ALA A 146 10.09 25.53 12.86
CA ALA A 146 9.87 25.17 14.27
C ALA A 146 9.08 23.86 14.44
N ALA A 147 8.30 23.44 13.43
CA ALA A 147 7.54 22.20 13.43
C ALA A 147 8.36 20.97 12.99
N LEU A 148 9.56 21.17 12.45
CA LEU A 148 10.48 20.08 12.12
C LEU A 148 11.21 19.61 13.38
N GLU A 149 11.36 18.29 13.54
CA GLU A 149 12.27 17.76 14.54
C GLU A 149 13.71 18.15 14.19
N SER A 150 14.55 18.42 15.19
CA SER A 150 15.93 18.89 14.99
C SER A 150 16.71 18.04 13.99
N LYS A 151 16.63 16.70 14.09
CA LYS A 151 17.32 15.80 13.15
C LYS A 151 16.83 15.97 11.70
N GLN A 152 15.53 16.19 11.50
CA GLN A 152 14.96 16.36 10.15
C GLN A 152 15.30 17.72 9.58
N ALA A 153 15.31 18.76 10.42
CA ALA A 153 15.81 20.08 10.05
C ALA A 153 17.28 20.03 9.61
N ASP A 154 18.14 19.27 10.32
CA ASP A 154 19.55 19.11 9.98
C ASP A 154 19.75 18.40 8.64
N ILE A 155 19.01 17.31 8.39
CA ILE A 155 19.07 16.57 7.10
C ILE A 155 18.64 17.48 5.95
N LEU A 156 17.56 18.25 6.14
CA LEU A 156 17.05 19.18 5.14
C LEU A 156 18.05 20.31 4.89
N GLN A 157 18.62 20.91 5.93
CA GLN A 157 19.66 21.94 5.81
C GLN A 157 20.89 21.41 5.07
N ALA A 158 21.34 20.18 5.37
CA ALA A 158 22.46 19.55 4.69
C ALA A 158 22.16 19.27 3.21
N SER A 159 20.93 18.83 2.88
CA SER A 159 20.48 18.66 1.50
C SER A 159 20.55 19.98 0.72
N LEU A 160 20.02 21.05 1.30
CA LEU A 160 20.03 22.38 0.69
C LEU A 160 21.45 22.94 0.54
N ALA A 161 22.33 22.75 1.52
CA ALA A 161 23.74 23.13 1.41
C ALA A 161 24.45 22.38 0.27
N CYS A 162 24.15 21.09 0.09
CA CYS A 162 24.66 20.31 -1.04
C CYS A 162 24.12 20.83 -2.37
N HIS A 163 22.83 21.19 -2.45
CA HIS A 163 22.25 21.81 -3.63
C HIS A 163 22.90 23.16 -3.95
N MET A 164 23.11 24.03 -2.95
CA MET A 164 23.82 25.30 -3.13
C MET A 164 25.24 25.09 -3.68
N ALA A 165 25.92 24.03 -3.25
CA ALA A 165 27.26 23.68 -3.73
C ALA A 165 27.30 22.96 -5.10
N GLY A 166 26.15 22.77 -5.77
CA GLY A 166 26.06 22.00 -7.02
C GLY A 166 26.28 20.48 -6.84
N LEU A 167 26.26 19.98 -5.60
CA LEU A 167 26.39 18.56 -5.27
C LEU A 167 25.02 17.87 -5.35
N THR A 168 24.46 17.79 -6.55
CA THR A 168 23.09 17.33 -6.82
C THR A 168 22.80 15.93 -6.29
N LYS A 169 23.69 14.96 -6.50
CA LYS A 169 23.47 13.57 -6.07
C LYS A 169 23.40 13.42 -4.54
N PRO A 170 24.38 13.91 -3.75
CA PRO A 170 24.26 13.94 -2.29
C PRO A 170 23.02 14.70 -1.80
N ALA A 171 22.71 15.83 -2.42
CA ALA A 171 21.54 16.64 -2.06
C ALA A 171 20.24 15.85 -2.23
N GLN A 172 20.09 15.15 -3.35
CA GLN A 172 18.94 14.30 -3.64
C GLN A 172 18.81 13.13 -2.66
N THR A 173 19.91 12.45 -2.33
CA THR A 173 19.89 11.36 -1.34
C THR A 173 19.45 11.86 0.05
N LEU A 174 19.94 13.02 0.49
CA LEU A 174 19.52 13.61 1.76
C LEU A 174 18.06 14.08 1.72
N LEU A 175 17.61 14.61 0.58
CA LEU A 175 16.21 15.00 0.40
C LEU A 175 15.29 13.78 0.43
N GLU A 176 15.65 12.70 -0.25
CA GLU A 176 14.97 11.40 -0.19
C GLU A 176 14.86 10.90 1.26
N GLU A 177 15.92 11.03 2.04
CA GLU A 177 15.93 10.63 3.45
C GLU A 177 15.01 11.51 4.30
N PHE A 178 15.08 12.84 4.16
CA PHE A 178 14.17 13.78 4.84
C PHE A 178 12.71 13.45 4.53
N VAL A 179 12.39 13.37 3.24
CA VAL A 179 11.04 13.11 2.74
C VAL A 179 10.56 11.75 3.25
N SER A 180 11.36 10.69 3.13
CA SER A 180 10.98 9.36 3.62
C SER A 180 10.75 9.31 5.13
N ASN A 181 11.56 10.03 5.91
CA ASN A 181 11.40 10.07 7.37
C ASN A 181 10.11 10.79 7.76
N GLU A 182 9.87 11.98 7.20
CA GLU A 182 8.68 12.76 7.52
C GLU A 182 7.40 12.08 7.01
N PHE A 183 7.41 11.49 5.80
CA PHE A 183 6.26 10.77 5.27
C PHE A 183 5.96 9.46 6.00
N LEU A 184 6.97 8.64 6.32
CA LEU A 184 6.74 7.27 6.82
C LEU A 184 6.79 7.17 8.35
N HIS A 185 7.59 8.01 9.02
CA HIS A 185 7.83 7.93 10.46
C HIS A 185 7.22 9.12 11.22
N GLY A 186 7.01 10.25 10.56
CA GLY A 186 6.37 11.44 11.14
C GLY A 186 4.83 11.35 11.20
N ASN A 187 4.22 10.37 10.54
CA ASN A 187 2.77 10.20 10.50
C ASN A 187 2.31 9.03 11.39
N GLU A 188 1.97 9.33 12.64
CA GLU A 188 1.50 8.33 13.63
C GLU A 188 0.27 7.55 13.13
N LEU A 189 -0.64 8.23 12.43
CA LEU A 189 -1.86 7.63 11.88
C LEU A 189 -1.54 6.56 10.83
N TYR A 190 -0.58 6.84 9.93
CA TYR A 190 -0.09 5.88 8.95
C TYR A 190 0.54 4.65 9.63
N HIS A 191 1.40 4.87 10.62
CA HIS A 191 2.06 3.75 11.32
C HIS A 191 1.04 2.88 12.05
N TRP A 192 0.14 3.50 12.80
CA TRP A 192 -0.91 2.85 13.54
C TRP A 192 -1.86 2.06 12.62
N LEU A 193 -2.31 2.68 11.52
CA LEU A 193 -3.14 2.04 10.51
C LEU A 193 -2.44 0.83 9.89
N THR A 194 -1.15 0.94 9.57
CA THR A 194 -0.40 -0.14 8.92
C THR A 194 -0.23 -1.34 9.86
N LEU A 195 0.01 -1.10 11.15
CA LEU A 195 0.08 -2.15 12.18
C LEU A 195 -1.26 -2.87 12.36
N ASP A 196 -2.35 -2.11 12.52
CA ASP A 196 -3.68 -2.68 12.70
C ASP A 196 -4.19 -3.38 11.43
N LEU A 197 -3.85 -2.84 10.26
CA LEU A 197 -4.15 -3.47 8.98
C LEU A 197 -3.39 -4.80 8.82
N ALA A 198 -2.11 -4.84 9.18
CA ALA A 198 -1.33 -6.08 9.17
C ALA A 198 -1.93 -7.14 10.10
N SER A 199 -2.40 -6.73 11.29
CA SER A 199 -3.14 -7.58 12.21
C SER A 199 -4.44 -8.10 11.58
N GLY A 200 -5.23 -7.22 10.96
CA GLY A 200 -6.46 -7.56 10.24
C GLY A 200 -6.24 -8.56 9.10
N VAL A 201 -5.23 -8.32 8.26
CA VAL A 201 -4.83 -9.23 7.17
C VAL A 201 -4.43 -10.61 7.73
N SER A 202 -3.64 -10.64 8.82
CA SER A 202 -3.23 -11.89 9.47
C SER A 202 -4.42 -12.68 10.03
N LYS A 203 -5.37 -12.00 10.68
CA LYS A 203 -6.62 -12.61 11.18
C LYS A 203 -7.42 -13.22 10.04
N LYS A 204 -7.62 -12.50 8.93
CA LYS A 204 -8.35 -13.01 7.76
C LYS A 204 -7.63 -14.19 7.10
N TYR A 205 -6.31 -14.12 6.96
CA TYR A 205 -5.52 -15.24 6.44
C TYR A 205 -5.66 -16.49 7.31
N SER A 206 -5.56 -16.33 8.63
CA SER A 206 -5.73 -17.41 9.60
C SER A 206 -7.14 -18.01 9.55
N ALA A 207 -8.17 -17.17 9.46
CA ALA A 207 -9.56 -17.61 9.30
C ALA A 207 -9.77 -18.37 7.99
N ARG A 208 -9.23 -17.90 6.86
CA ARG A 208 -9.25 -18.60 5.56
C ARG A 208 -8.55 -19.96 5.65
N LYS A 209 -7.39 -20.03 6.31
CA LYS A 209 -6.64 -21.28 6.51
C LYS A 209 -7.40 -22.26 7.42
N ALA A 210 -8.00 -21.78 8.50
CA ALA A 210 -8.82 -22.58 9.41
C ALA A 210 -10.08 -23.09 8.70
N ALA A 211 -10.77 -22.25 7.93
CA ALA A 211 -11.93 -22.64 7.14
C ALA A 211 -11.57 -23.71 6.10
N LYS A 212 -10.43 -23.54 5.40
CA LYS A 212 -9.90 -24.55 4.47
C LYS A 212 -9.59 -25.87 5.18
N SER A 213 -8.89 -25.81 6.32
CA SER A 213 -8.57 -26.99 7.15
C SER A 213 -9.82 -27.70 7.66
N GLY A 214 -10.82 -26.94 8.12
CA GLY A 214 -12.11 -27.46 8.58
C GLY A 214 -12.88 -28.14 7.44
N ASN A 215 -12.96 -27.48 6.28
CA ASN A 215 -13.55 -28.06 5.07
C ASN A 215 -12.79 -29.32 4.63
N ASP A 216 -11.46 -29.28 4.72
CA ASP A 216 -10.60 -30.39 4.37
C ASP A 216 -10.78 -31.60 5.29
N SER A 217 -10.94 -31.35 6.60
CA SER A 217 -11.23 -32.36 7.61
C SER A 217 -12.62 -32.96 7.41
N LYS A 218 -13.65 -32.12 7.26
CA LYS A 218 -15.04 -32.54 7.02
C LYS A 218 -15.17 -33.45 5.79
N HIS A 219 -14.42 -33.17 4.72
CA HIS A 219 -14.46 -33.95 3.49
C HIS A 219 -13.32 -34.97 3.35
N ARG A 220 -12.45 -35.13 4.36
CA ARG A 220 -11.28 -36.02 4.30
C ARG A 220 -11.68 -37.46 3.98
N ILE A 221 -12.63 -38.00 4.74
CA ILE A 221 -13.12 -39.38 4.57
C ILE A 221 -13.71 -39.56 3.18
N ASN A 222 -14.57 -38.65 2.73
CA ASN A 222 -15.22 -38.74 1.43
C ASN A 222 -14.21 -38.67 0.27
N ARG A 223 -13.14 -37.88 0.40
CA ARG A 223 -12.03 -37.84 -0.56
C ARG A 223 -11.25 -39.14 -0.58
N GLN A 224 -11.00 -39.77 0.57
CA GLN A 224 -10.35 -41.08 0.64
C GLN A 224 -11.21 -42.18 0.01
N VAL A 225 -12.53 -42.18 0.26
CA VAL A 225 -13.47 -43.11 -0.37
C VAL A 225 -13.46 -42.94 -1.88
N ARG A 226 -13.55 -41.69 -2.37
CA ARG A 226 -13.46 -41.39 -3.80
C ARG A 226 -12.14 -41.86 -4.41
N ALA A 227 -11.01 -41.58 -3.77
CA ALA A 227 -9.70 -42.00 -4.25
C ALA A 227 -9.57 -43.53 -4.35
N LYS A 228 -10.04 -44.27 -3.33
CA LYS A 228 -10.08 -45.74 -3.36
C LYS A 228 -11.02 -46.28 -4.44
N ALA A 229 -12.18 -45.66 -4.64
CA ALA A 229 -13.14 -46.04 -5.67
C ALA A 229 -12.58 -45.84 -7.09
N VAL A 230 -11.93 -44.69 -7.35
CA VAL A 230 -11.25 -44.41 -8.63
C VAL A 230 -10.10 -45.38 -8.84
N LYS A 231 -9.29 -45.68 -7.82
CA LYS A 231 -8.22 -46.68 -7.92
C LYS A 231 -8.75 -48.07 -8.30
N LEU A 232 -9.79 -48.55 -7.63
CA LEU A 232 -10.44 -49.83 -7.97
C LEU A 232 -10.96 -49.87 -9.42
N TYR A 233 -11.41 -48.73 -9.93
CA TYR A 233 -11.87 -48.60 -11.30
C TYR A 233 -10.73 -48.62 -12.31
N LEU A 234 -9.63 -47.91 -12.05
CA LEU A 234 -8.45 -47.88 -12.92
C LEU A 234 -7.69 -49.20 -12.93
N ASP A 235 -7.65 -49.90 -11.80
CA ASP A 235 -6.96 -51.19 -11.65
C ASP A 235 -7.77 -52.37 -12.24
N GLY A 236 -9.07 -52.17 -12.53
CA GLY A 236 -9.97 -53.23 -12.99
C GLY A 236 -10.31 -53.15 -14.48
N THR A 237 -10.63 -54.30 -15.07
CA THR A 237 -11.10 -54.39 -16.46
C THR A 237 -12.61 -54.19 -16.53
N PHE A 238 -13.03 -52.95 -16.79
CA PHE A 238 -14.43 -52.59 -16.97
C PHE A 238 -14.70 -52.05 -18.37
N HIS A 239 -15.78 -52.54 -19.00
CA HIS A 239 -16.17 -52.09 -20.34
C HIS A 239 -16.53 -50.59 -20.42
N ASN A 240 -17.17 -50.04 -19.38
CA ASN A 240 -17.47 -48.60 -19.28
C ASN A 240 -17.71 -48.19 -17.80
N PRO A 241 -17.71 -46.88 -17.46
CA PRO A 241 -17.93 -46.40 -16.10
C PRO A 241 -19.27 -46.84 -15.50
N ARG A 242 -20.33 -47.00 -16.29
CA ARG A 242 -21.65 -47.41 -15.79
C ARG A 242 -21.65 -48.87 -15.34
N HIS A 243 -20.98 -49.73 -16.10
CA HIS A 243 -20.75 -51.13 -15.75
C HIS A 243 -19.82 -51.26 -14.53
N ALA A 244 -18.78 -50.43 -14.45
CA ALA A 244 -17.92 -50.35 -13.27
C ALA A 244 -18.69 -49.93 -12.02
N THR A 245 -19.55 -48.91 -12.10
CA THR A 245 -20.39 -48.48 -10.99
C THR A 245 -21.25 -49.62 -10.44
N LYS A 246 -21.95 -50.37 -11.30
CA LYS A 246 -22.79 -51.50 -10.85
C LYS A 246 -21.98 -52.56 -10.09
N LYS A 247 -20.77 -52.88 -10.58
CA LYS A 247 -19.90 -53.91 -9.98
C LYS A 247 -19.19 -53.44 -8.70
N LEU A 248 -18.77 -52.18 -8.67
CA LEU A 248 -17.95 -51.63 -7.59
C LEU A 248 -18.78 -51.04 -6.45
N LEU A 249 -20.06 -50.69 -6.68
CA LEU A 249 -20.89 -50.01 -5.69
C LEU A 249 -20.94 -50.71 -4.32
N PRO A 250 -21.16 -52.04 -4.21
CA PRO A 250 -21.16 -52.72 -2.90
C PRO A 250 -19.81 -52.61 -2.20
N LYS A 251 -18.71 -52.82 -2.93
CA LYS A 251 -17.34 -52.75 -2.40
C LYS A 251 -16.95 -51.33 -1.98
N VAL A 252 -17.40 -50.31 -2.72
CA VAL A 252 -17.18 -48.90 -2.38
C VAL A 252 -18.01 -48.51 -1.15
N ALA A 253 -19.24 -49.01 -1.02
CA ALA A 253 -20.06 -48.81 0.16
C ALA A 253 -19.42 -49.43 1.42
N GLU A 254 -18.86 -50.64 1.32
CA GLU A 254 -18.09 -51.26 2.42
C GLU A 254 -16.86 -50.44 2.81
N ILE A 255 -16.09 -49.97 1.82
CA ILE A 255 -14.92 -49.09 2.06
C ILE A 255 -15.37 -47.80 2.76
N SER A 256 -16.51 -47.26 2.34
CA SER A 256 -17.10 -46.06 2.93
C SER A 256 -17.50 -46.26 4.39
N ALA A 257 -18.16 -47.37 4.70
CA ALA A 257 -18.54 -47.74 6.06
C ALA A 257 -17.31 -47.98 6.95
N LYS A 258 -16.30 -48.72 6.46
CA LYS A 258 -15.04 -48.96 7.16
C LYS A 258 -14.25 -47.68 7.46
N LEU A 259 -14.35 -46.68 6.59
CA LEU A 259 -13.72 -45.37 6.78
C LEU A 259 -14.57 -44.41 7.64
N GLY A 260 -15.74 -44.84 8.12
CA GLY A 260 -16.63 -44.02 8.95
C GLY A 260 -17.32 -42.89 8.20
N SER A 261 -17.54 -43.04 6.90
CA SER A 261 -18.23 -42.02 6.10
C SER A 261 -19.74 -42.01 6.38
N SER A 262 -20.31 -40.81 6.54
CA SER A 262 -21.75 -40.58 6.66
C SER A 262 -22.49 -40.51 5.32
N LEU A 263 -21.84 -40.86 4.21
CA LEU A 263 -22.47 -40.83 2.90
C LEU A 263 -23.55 -41.91 2.78
N GLU A 264 -24.77 -41.51 2.43
CA GLU A 264 -25.83 -42.45 2.08
C GLU A 264 -25.55 -43.09 0.72
N TRP A 265 -25.38 -44.42 0.71
CA TRP A 265 -25.08 -45.19 -0.50
C TRP A 265 -26.28 -45.92 -1.10
N GLU A 266 -27.34 -46.12 -0.33
CA GLU A 266 -28.54 -46.87 -0.76
C GLU A 266 -29.33 -46.11 -1.84
N ASN A 267 -29.65 -44.84 -1.59
CA ASN A 267 -30.49 -44.05 -2.50
C ASN A 267 -29.67 -43.34 -3.60
N ASN A 268 -28.49 -42.82 -3.24
CA ASN A 268 -27.71 -41.91 -4.09
C ASN A 268 -26.33 -42.45 -4.49
N GLY A 269 -25.99 -43.68 -4.08
CA GLY A 269 -24.65 -44.24 -4.25
C GLY A 269 -24.27 -44.49 -5.71
N PHE A 270 -25.23 -44.93 -6.53
CA PHE A 270 -24.98 -45.23 -7.94
C PHE A 270 -24.56 -43.98 -8.73
N GLU A 271 -25.37 -42.93 -8.70
CA GLU A 271 -25.10 -41.68 -9.43
C GLU A 271 -23.83 -40.99 -8.92
N ARG A 272 -23.59 -41.01 -7.61
CA ARG A 272 -22.37 -40.46 -7.00
C ARG A 272 -21.11 -41.16 -7.52
N LEU A 273 -21.09 -42.50 -7.46
CA LEU A 273 -19.95 -43.28 -7.92
C LEU A 273 -19.77 -43.14 -9.43
N TYR A 274 -20.85 -43.23 -10.20
CA TYR A 274 -20.82 -43.02 -11.65
C TYR A 274 -20.23 -41.66 -12.03
N GLY A 275 -20.65 -40.58 -11.36
CA GLY A 275 -20.09 -39.24 -11.56
C GLY A 275 -18.59 -39.17 -11.29
N TRP A 276 -18.10 -39.83 -10.24
CA TRP A 276 -16.66 -39.89 -9.93
C TRP A 276 -15.87 -40.65 -10.99
N LEU A 277 -16.34 -41.82 -11.42
CA LEU A 277 -15.65 -42.65 -12.42
C LEU A 277 -15.66 -42.00 -13.81
N ARG A 278 -16.76 -41.34 -14.18
CA ARG A 278 -16.86 -40.56 -15.42
C ARG A 278 -15.89 -39.38 -15.41
N ALA A 279 -15.75 -38.69 -14.28
CA ALA A 279 -14.81 -37.57 -14.15
C ALA A 279 -13.34 -38.00 -14.27
N SER A 280 -12.98 -39.21 -13.81
CA SER A 280 -11.61 -39.74 -13.97
C SER A 280 -11.26 -40.12 -15.42
N ASN A 281 -12.25 -40.32 -16.30
CA ASN A 281 -12.02 -40.59 -17.73
C ASN A 281 -11.85 -39.33 -18.58
N LYS A 282 -12.10 -38.13 -18.04
CA LYS A 282 -11.89 -36.89 -18.81
C LYS A 282 -10.39 -36.64 -18.93
N PRO A 283 -9.84 -36.40 -20.13
CA PRO A 283 -8.46 -35.95 -20.26
C PRO A 283 -8.32 -34.65 -19.46
N LYS A 284 -7.28 -34.56 -18.62
CA LYS A 284 -6.95 -33.30 -17.96
C LYS A 284 -6.70 -32.29 -19.08
N LYS A 285 -7.48 -31.21 -19.14
CA LYS A 285 -7.09 -30.05 -19.93
C LYS A 285 -5.78 -29.55 -19.34
N VAL A 286 -4.71 -29.72 -20.09
CA VAL A 286 -3.43 -29.05 -19.88
C VAL A 286 -3.63 -27.58 -20.23
#